data_AF-A0A359EVE0-F1
#
_entry.id   AF-A0A359EVE0-F1
#
_cell.length_a   1.000
_cell.length_b   1.000
_cell.length_c   1.000
_cell.angle_alpha   90.00
_cell.angle_beta   90.00
_cell.angle_gamma   90.00
#
_symmetry.space_group_name_H-M   'P 1'
#
loop_
_entity.id
_entity.type
_entity.pdbx_description
1 polymer ?
#
loop_
_entity_poly.entity_id
_entity_poly.type
_entity_poly.pdbx_seq_one_letter_code
_entity_poly.pdbx_strand_id
1 'polypeptide(L)'
;MSSTYKILLPSYARYPVFSAAKKKQHPSETGGMAYNQFRYTVQLNMENRRCAVIGGGSVALRKIRSLLEAGAAVTVIAPEILPEIGALQEQCPALTLYRRGYEPGDLDGAFLVIAATDDRSINAAVAQEARKQNCLLNVTDDPEAGNFSVAGTYDNGSLHFSAATGGNPRLTHLLLEDLQQQYGDDMAAFCAFLDGQRKTVKQSLPNARARQDFWRQTLTLQLLQDVRQGRLQQAKENIINAVNRIRSES
;
A
#
# COMPACT_ATOMS: atom_id res chain seq x y z
N MET A 1 12.15 -45.41 20.63
CA MET A 1 13.07 -44.40 20.08
C MET A 1 12.28 -43.14 19.77
N SER A 2 12.28 -42.23 20.74
CA SER A 2 11.57 -40.95 20.70
C SER A 2 12.47 -39.92 20.03
N SER A 3 12.01 -39.27 18.95
CA SER A 3 12.65 -38.05 18.43
C SER A 3 11.65 -36.92 18.55
N THR A 4 11.74 -36.22 19.68
CA THR A 4 10.95 -35.05 20.02
C THR A 4 11.59 -33.83 19.36
N TYR A 5 11.04 -33.37 18.24
CA TYR A 5 11.36 -32.04 17.73
C TYR A 5 10.66 -31.01 18.62
N LYS A 6 11.38 -30.55 19.64
CA LYS A 6 11.05 -29.33 20.40
C LYS A 6 11.19 -28.14 19.45
N ILE A 7 10.10 -27.73 18.82
CA ILE A 7 10.01 -26.40 18.21
C ILE A 7 9.85 -25.41 19.37
N LEU A 8 10.96 -24.82 19.80
CA LEU A 8 10.93 -23.62 20.63
C LEU A 8 10.28 -22.50 19.81
N LEU A 9 9.02 -22.19 20.12
CA LEU A 9 8.41 -20.93 19.70
C LEU A 9 9.19 -19.79 20.35
N PRO A 10 9.74 -18.82 19.59
CA PRO A 10 10.27 -17.61 20.21
C PRO A 10 9.10 -16.89 20.88
N SER A 11 9.20 -16.66 22.18
CA SER A 11 8.42 -15.63 22.87
C SER A 11 8.50 -14.36 22.02
N TYR A 12 7.36 -13.85 21.55
CA TYR A 12 7.24 -12.65 20.72
C TYR A 12 8.32 -11.62 21.08
N ALA A 13 9.39 -11.59 20.29
CA ALA A 13 10.34 -10.51 20.35
C ALA A 13 9.54 -9.27 20.00
N ARG A 14 9.53 -8.29 20.91
CA ARG A 14 9.31 -6.89 20.54
C ARG A 14 10.06 -6.70 19.22
N TYR A 15 9.37 -6.33 18.15
CA TYR A 15 10.06 -5.89 16.94
C TYR A 15 11.17 -4.94 17.42
N PRO A 16 12.46 -5.23 17.18
CA PRO A 16 13.48 -4.29 17.54
C PRO A 16 13.25 -3.07 16.66
N VAL A 17 12.61 -2.05 17.25
CA VAL A 17 12.76 -0.69 16.77
C VAL A 17 14.26 -0.44 16.91
N PHE A 18 14.94 -0.37 15.77
CA PHE A 18 16.39 -0.22 15.60
C PHE A 18 17.25 -1.48 15.75
N SER A 19 17.64 -2.04 14.61
CA SER A 19 18.99 -2.57 14.42
C SER A 19 19.57 -1.87 13.18
N ALA A 20 20.30 -0.78 13.42
CA ALA A 20 21.06 -0.12 12.38
C ALA A 20 22.28 -0.98 12.07
N ALA A 21 22.28 -1.65 10.91
CA ALA A 21 23.51 -2.14 10.33
C ALA A 21 24.42 -0.92 10.05
N LYS A 22 25.44 -0.72 10.90
CA LYS A 22 26.45 0.31 10.72
C LYS A 22 27.19 0.07 9.40
N LYS A 23 26.81 0.78 8.33
CA LYS A 23 27.75 1.06 7.23
C LYS A 23 28.67 2.18 7.72
N LYS A 24 29.98 1.94 7.68
CA LYS A 24 31.01 2.96 7.93
C LYS A 24 30.88 4.07 6.89
N GLN A 25 30.39 5.23 7.29
CA GLN A 25 30.62 6.51 6.60
C GLN A 25 30.91 7.59 7.65
N HIS A 26 31.77 8.53 7.25
CA HIS A 26 32.45 9.54 8.07
C HIS A 26 31.58 10.23 9.13
N PRO A 27 32.13 10.52 10.34
CA PRO A 27 31.39 11.23 11.37
C PRO A 27 31.23 12.70 10.98
N SER A 28 29.98 13.16 10.81
CA SER A 28 29.67 14.58 10.94
C SER A 28 29.52 14.91 12.43
N GLU A 29 30.34 15.85 12.88
CA GLU A 29 30.38 16.35 14.26
C GLU A 29 29.19 17.27 14.54
N THR A 30 27.99 16.72 14.73
CA THR A 30 26.89 17.38 15.44
C THR A 30 25.96 16.31 15.99
N GLY A 31 25.75 16.29 17.31
CA GLY A 31 24.95 15.31 18.04
C GLY A 31 23.43 15.39 17.79
N GLY A 32 23.01 15.34 16.52
CA GLY A 32 21.62 15.11 16.12
C GLY A 32 21.38 13.62 15.86
N MET A 33 20.17 13.12 16.14
CA MET A 33 19.78 11.78 15.70
C MET A 33 20.01 11.67 14.19
N ALA A 34 20.95 10.83 13.76
CA ALA A 34 21.09 10.47 12.37
C ALA A 34 19.79 9.79 11.94
N TYR A 35 18.95 10.50 11.19
CA TYR A 35 17.75 9.90 10.61
C TYR A 35 18.20 8.77 9.69
N ASN A 36 17.97 7.54 10.13
CA ASN A 36 18.14 6.36 9.30
C ASN A 36 17.30 6.55 8.02
N GLN A 37 17.67 5.90 6.91
CA GLN A 37 16.91 5.91 5.63
C GLN A 37 15.51 5.25 5.73
N PHE A 38 14.95 5.20 6.92
CA PHE A 38 13.63 4.70 7.21
C PHE A 38 12.57 5.62 6.61
N ARG A 39 11.83 5.11 5.63
CA ARG A 39 10.64 5.77 5.08
C ARG A 39 9.42 5.31 5.87
N TYR A 40 8.54 6.24 6.22
CA TYR A 40 7.28 5.94 6.88
C TYR A 40 6.25 5.47 5.84
N THR A 41 5.91 4.17 5.87
CA THR A 41 4.94 3.59 4.95
C THR A 41 3.52 3.85 5.42
N VAL A 42 2.68 4.34 4.50
CA VAL A 42 1.26 4.60 4.73
C VAL A 42 0.43 4.04 3.58
N GLN A 43 -0.81 3.68 3.87
CA GLN A 43 -1.85 3.51 2.86
C GLN A 43 -2.76 4.74 2.91
N LEU A 44 -3.03 5.33 1.75
CA LEU A 44 -3.80 6.56 1.64
C LEU A 44 -5.21 6.24 1.17
N ASN A 45 -6.23 6.80 1.82
CA ASN A 45 -7.56 6.86 1.24
C ASN A 45 -7.59 7.99 0.20
N MET A 46 -7.80 7.62 -1.07
CA MET A 46 -7.79 8.55 -2.20
C MET A 46 -9.18 8.95 -2.66
N GLU A 47 -10.24 8.43 -2.03
CA GLU A 47 -11.63 8.72 -2.39
C GLU A 47 -11.89 10.24 -2.41
N ASN A 48 -12.29 10.75 -3.58
CA ASN A 48 -12.56 12.16 -3.87
C ASN A 48 -11.38 13.11 -3.60
N ARG A 49 -10.15 12.59 -3.43
CA ARG A 49 -8.96 13.42 -3.25
C ARG A 49 -8.51 13.96 -4.60
N ARG A 50 -8.35 15.28 -4.69
CA ARG A 50 -7.81 15.94 -5.87
C ARG A 50 -6.35 15.53 -6.10
N CYS A 51 -6.05 14.99 -7.27
CA CYS A 51 -4.71 14.63 -7.70
C CYS A 51 -4.36 15.35 -9.00
N ALA A 52 -3.16 15.93 -9.08
CA ALA A 52 -2.64 16.52 -10.31
C ALA A 52 -1.58 15.61 -10.92
N VAL A 53 -1.64 15.41 -12.23
CA VAL A 53 -0.65 14.67 -13.01
C VAL A 53 -0.14 15.58 -14.11
N ILE A 54 1.13 15.95 -14.03
CA ILE A 54 1.80 16.80 -15.01
C ILE A 54 2.56 15.91 -15.98
N GLY A 55 2.11 15.89 -17.23
CA GLY A 55 2.57 14.97 -18.27
C GLY A 55 1.45 14.05 -18.80
N GLY A 56 1.53 13.71 -20.08
CA GLY A 56 0.51 12.94 -20.81
C GLY A 56 1.03 11.67 -21.48
N GLY A 57 2.23 11.22 -21.11
CA GLY A 57 2.89 10.04 -21.67
C GLY A 57 2.52 8.71 -20.98
N SER A 58 3.25 7.65 -21.31
CA SER A 58 3.00 6.29 -20.82
C SER A 58 3.16 6.14 -19.30
N VAL A 59 4.13 6.86 -18.72
CA VAL A 59 4.33 6.95 -17.27
C VAL A 59 3.11 7.55 -16.59
N ALA A 60 2.61 8.68 -17.11
CA ALA A 60 1.43 9.36 -16.60
C ALA A 60 0.20 8.45 -16.69
N LEU A 61 -0.03 7.79 -17.83
CA LEU A 61 -1.12 6.83 -18.02
C LEU A 61 -1.19 5.77 -16.92
N ARG A 62 -0.05 5.15 -16.58
CA ARG A 62 0.02 4.15 -15.50
C ARG A 62 -0.38 4.74 -14.15
N LYS A 63 0.08 5.95 -13.83
CA LYS A 63 -0.22 6.63 -12.56
C LYS A 63 -1.68 7.08 -12.48
N ILE A 64 -2.24 7.57 -13.58
CA ILE A 64 -3.64 7.96 -13.70
C ILE A 64 -4.55 6.77 -13.39
N ARG A 65 -4.29 5.60 -14.00
CA ARG A 65 -5.09 4.38 -13.74
C ARG A 65 -5.11 4.02 -12.25
N SER A 66 -3.95 3.93 -11.60
CA SER A 66 -3.88 3.58 -10.18
C SER A 66 -4.55 4.61 -9.27
N LEU A 67 -4.47 5.91 -9.62
CA LEU A 67 -5.16 6.96 -8.87
C LEU A 67 -6.69 6.87 -9.02
N LEU A 68 -7.18 6.63 -10.24
CA LEU A 68 -8.61 6.46 -10.51
C LEU A 68 -9.17 5.20 -9.84
N GLU A 69 -8.45 4.07 -9.90
CA GLU A 69 -8.80 2.84 -9.19
C GLU A 69 -8.91 3.06 -7.67
N ALA A 70 -8.08 3.94 -7.11
CA ALA A 70 -8.14 4.33 -5.70
C ALA A 70 -9.25 5.36 -5.37
N GLY A 71 -10.03 5.80 -6.37
CA GLY A 71 -11.15 6.74 -6.20
C GLY A 71 -10.76 8.22 -6.23
N ALA A 72 -9.56 8.57 -6.72
CA ALA A 72 -9.12 9.96 -6.81
C ALA A 72 -9.86 10.75 -7.89
N ALA A 73 -10.00 12.07 -7.67
CA ALA A 73 -10.35 13.03 -8.70
C ALA A 73 -9.07 13.51 -9.39
N VAL A 74 -8.82 13.05 -10.61
CA VAL A 74 -7.54 13.23 -11.31
C VAL A 74 -7.64 14.33 -12.35
N THR A 75 -6.69 15.27 -12.29
CA THR A 75 -6.49 16.31 -13.30
C THR A 75 -5.17 16.08 -14.00
N VAL A 76 -5.17 15.95 -15.32
CA VAL A 76 -3.98 15.79 -16.15
C VAL A 76 -3.72 17.08 -16.90
N ILE A 77 -2.49 17.59 -16.84
CA ILE A 77 -2.06 18.79 -17.55
C ILE A 77 -0.84 18.44 -18.39
N ALA A 78 -0.99 18.51 -19.72
CA ALA A 78 0.10 18.30 -20.65
C ALA A 78 -0.23 18.89 -22.03
N PRO A 79 0.75 19.42 -22.79
CA PRO A 79 0.53 19.87 -24.16
C PRO A 79 0.05 18.74 -25.07
N GLU A 80 0.67 17.57 -24.93
CA GLU A 80 0.34 16.34 -25.65
C GLU A 80 -0.13 15.27 -24.66
N ILE A 81 -1.23 14.61 -25.01
CA ILE A 81 -1.86 13.57 -24.19
C ILE A 81 -2.07 12.35 -25.07
N LEU A 82 -1.58 11.20 -24.60
CA LEU A 82 -1.77 9.92 -25.26
C LEU A 82 -3.26 9.62 -25.50
N PRO A 83 -3.64 9.09 -26.67
CA PRO A 83 -5.02 8.72 -26.98
C PRO A 83 -5.68 7.83 -25.91
N GLU A 84 -4.91 6.93 -25.28
CA GLU A 84 -5.37 6.04 -24.21
C GLU A 84 -5.81 6.80 -22.95
N ILE A 85 -5.18 7.94 -22.64
CA ILE A 85 -5.62 8.81 -21.54
C ILE A 85 -6.92 9.52 -21.93
N GLY A 86 -7.05 9.94 -23.21
CA GLY A 86 -8.29 10.49 -23.75
C GLY A 86 -9.45 9.52 -23.63
N ALA A 87 -9.27 8.27 -24.03
CA ALA A 87 -10.28 7.22 -23.94
C ALA A 87 -10.68 6.91 -22.48
N LEU A 88 -9.76 7.03 -21.52
CA LEU A 88 -10.10 6.88 -20.10
C LEU A 88 -11.05 7.97 -19.61
N GLN A 89 -10.97 9.19 -20.14
CA GLN A 89 -11.85 10.29 -19.73
C GLN A 89 -13.32 9.98 -20.07
N GLU A 90 -13.57 9.34 -21.20
CA GLU A 90 -14.91 8.92 -21.62
C GLU A 90 -15.54 7.91 -20.65
N GLN A 91 -14.71 7.13 -19.96
CA GLN A 91 -15.12 6.08 -19.02
C GLN A 91 -15.14 6.56 -17.57
N CYS A 92 -14.43 7.64 -17.26
CA CYS A 92 -14.18 8.09 -15.89
C CYS A 92 -14.48 9.59 -15.74
N PRO A 93 -15.66 9.97 -15.22
CA PRO A 93 -16.02 11.37 -14.96
C PRO A 93 -15.09 12.09 -13.98
N ALA A 94 -14.38 11.34 -13.14
CA ALA A 94 -13.39 11.86 -12.20
C ALA A 94 -12.07 12.29 -12.87
N LEU A 95 -11.89 12.06 -14.17
CA LEU A 95 -10.71 12.45 -14.94
C LEU A 95 -10.98 13.75 -15.72
N THR A 96 -10.15 14.77 -15.48
CA THR A 96 -10.16 16.05 -16.22
C THR A 96 -8.85 16.21 -16.97
N LEU A 97 -8.91 16.60 -18.24
CA LEU A 97 -7.74 16.79 -19.10
C LEU A 97 -7.59 18.26 -19.53
N TYR A 98 -6.39 18.82 -19.35
CA TYR A 98 -6.00 20.13 -19.87
C TYR A 98 -4.87 19.97 -20.88
N ARG A 99 -5.18 20.24 -22.15
CA ARG A 99 -4.22 20.18 -23.28
C ARG A 99 -3.39 21.46 -23.38
N ARG A 100 -2.56 21.71 -22.37
CA ARG A 100 -1.64 22.85 -22.30
C ARG A 100 -0.44 22.54 -21.41
N GLY A 101 0.56 23.41 -21.43
CA GLY A 101 1.67 23.38 -20.47
C GLY A 101 1.21 23.63 -19.04
N TYR A 102 2.03 23.20 -18.09
CA TYR A 102 1.87 23.52 -16.68
C TYR A 102 2.10 25.01 -16.42
N GLU A 103 1.25 25.58 -15.57
CA GLU A 103 1.30 26.97 -15.13
C GLU A 103 1.25 27.04 -13.59
N PRO A 104 1.93 28.00 -12.95
CA PRO A 104 1.84 28.19 -11.51
C PRO A 104 0.38 28.37 -11.04
N GLY A 105 -0.01 27.67 -9.98
CA GLY A 105 -1.40 27.64 -9.48
C GLY A 105 -2.18 26.40 -9.93
N ASP A 106 -1.67 25.64 -10.90
CA ASP A 106 -2.29 24.37 -11.32
C ASP A 106 -2.36 23.31 -10.22
N LEU A 107 -1.55 23.45 -9.16
CA LEU A 107 -1.53 22.52 -8.04
C LEU A 107 -2.48 22.93 -6.91
N ASP A 108 -3.21 24.05 -7.07
CA ASP A 108 -4.10 24.56 -6.03
C ASP A 108 -5.13 23.50 -5.60
N GLY A 109 -5.12 23.23 -4.29
CA GLY A 109 -5.98 22.24 -3.65
C GLY A 109 -5.63 20.79 -3.95
N ALA A 110 -4.51 20.50 -4.64
CA ALA A 110 -4.07 19.15 -4.89
C ALA A 110 -3.58 18.49 -3.59
N PHE A 111 -4.08 17.29 -3.32
CA PHE A 111 -3.57 16.45 -2.24
C PHE A 111 -2.28 15.73 -2.65
N LEU A 112 -2.25 15.23 -3.88
CA LEU A 112 -1.17 14.44 -4.44
C LEU A 112 -0.85 14.91 -5.86
N VAL A 113 0.44 15.03 -6.16
CA VAL A 113 0.98 15.51 -7.42
C VAL A 113 1.96 14.47 -7.97
N ILE A 114 1.78 14.12 -9.24
CA ILE A 114 2.72 13.32 -10.02
C ILE A 114 3.35 14.23 -11.07
N ALA A 115 4.67 14.39 -11.02
CA ALA A 115 5.44 15.01 -12.10
C ALA A 115 6.05 13.91 -12.98
N ALA A 116 5.59 13.85 -14.22
CA ALA A 116 5.92 12.80 -15.19
C ALA A 116 6.17 13.39 -16.59
N THR A 117 6.89 14.51 -16.66
CA THR A 117 7.34 15.12 -17.92
C THR A 117 8.80 14.81 -18.20
N ASP A 118 9.20 14.79 -19.46
CA ASP A 118 10.62 14.70 -19.86
C ASP A 118 11.38 16.03 -19.62
N ASP A 119 10.65 17.15 -19.47
CA ASP A 119 11.22 18.46 -19.17
C ASP A 119 11.56 18.60 -17.68
N ARG A 120 12.85 18.63 -17.36
CA ARG A 120 13.36 18.81 -15.99
C ARG A 120 13.01 20.17 -15.38
N SER A 121 12.89 21.21 -16.20
CA SER A 121 12.54 22.56 -15.72
C SER A 121 11.10 22.61 -15.24
N ILE A 122 10.19 21.95 -15.96
CA ILE A 122 8.78 21.79 -15.55
C ILE A 122 8.71 20.96 -14.26
N ASN A 123 9.38 19.81 -14.21
CA ASN A 123 9.40 18.98 -12.99
C ASN A 123 9.92 19.75 -11.76
N ALA A 124 10.94 20.60 -11.94
CA ALA A 124 11.47 21.43 -10.86
C ALA A 124 10.48 22.52 -10.40
N ALA A 125 9.77 23.16 -11.34
CA ALA A 125 8.74 24.14 -11.02
C ALA A 125 7.56 23.51 -10.27
N VAL A 126 7.07 22.36 -10.75
CA VAL A 126 6.04 21.55 -10.07
C VAL A 126 6.51 21.16 -8.67
N ALA A 127 7.76 20.73 -8.52
CA ALA A 127 8.31 20.36 -7.22
C ALA A 127 8.38 21.54 -6.25
N GLN A 128 8.74 22.72 -6.74
CA GLN A 128 8.77 23.94 -5.93
C GLN A 128 7.38 24.33 -5.45
N GLU A 129 6.37 24.32 -6.32
CA GLU A 129 5.01 24.65 -5.96
C GLU A 129 4.40 23.60 -5.00
N ALA A 130 4.56 22.30 -5.31
CA ALA A 130 4.06 21.22 -4.46
C ALA A 130 4.63 21.30 -3.03
N ARG A 131 5.91 21.69 -2.87
CA ARG A 131 6.53 21.92 -1.56
C ARG A 131 5.89 23.11 -0.83
N LYS A 132 5.64 24.22 -1.52
CA LYS A 132 4.97 25.40 -0.92
C LYS A 132 3.56 25.06 -0.43
N GLN A 133 2.86 24.19 -1.15
CA GLN A 133 1.50 23.76 -0.82
C GLN A 133 1.44 22.55 0.13
N ASN A 134 2.57 21.96 0.51
CA ASN A 134 2.67 20.72 1.28
C ASN A 134 1.91 19.53 0.66
N CYS A 135 1.91 19.43 -0.67
CA CYS A 135 1.35 18.29 -1.38
C CYS A 135 2.25 17.06 -1.25
N LEU A 136 1.65 15.86 -1.36
CA LEU A 136 2.42 14.66 -1.66
C LEU A 136 2.92 14.76 -3.11
N LEU A 137 4.24 14.72 -3.32
CA LEU A 137 4.87 14.83 -4.63
C LEU A 137 5.66 13.56 -4.98
N ASN A 138 5.38 13.01 -6.15
CA ASN A 138 6.20 11.98 -6.78
C ASN A 138 6.71 12.50 -8.12
N VAL A 139 8.03 12.59 -8.25
CA VAL A 139 8.69 12.88 -9.54
C VAL A 139 9.25 11.56 -10.05
N THR A 140 8.80 11.12 -11.24
CA THR A 140 8.99 9.72 -11.67
C THR A 140 10.47 9.35 -11.77
N ASP A 141 11.31 10.24 -12.30
CA ASP A 141 12.73 9.98 -12.58
C ASP A 141 13.68 10.71 -11.60
N ASP A 142 13.14 11.41 -10.61
CA ASP A 142 13.91 12.06 -9.55
C ASP A 142 13.25 11.83 -8.18
N PRO A 143 13.45 10.65 -7.58
CA PRO A 143 12.85 10.32 -6.28
C PRO A 143 13.25 11.26 -5.14
N GLU A 144 14.38 11.95 -5.25
CA GLU A 144 14.89 12.90 -4.25
C GLU A 144 14.21 14.28 -4.37
N ALA A 145 13.69 14.62 -5.54
CA ALA A 145 12.85 15.80 -5.72
C ALA A 145 11.46 15.62 -5.09
N GLY A 146 10.96 14.39 -5.01
CA GLY A 146 9.67 14.04 -4.38
C GLY A 146 9.74 13.86 -2.87
N ASN A 147 8.57 13.72 -2.23
CA ASN A 147 8.44 13.42 -0.80
C ASN A 147 7.69 12.10 -0.53
N PHE A 148 7.23 11.41 -1.57
CA PHE A 148 6.74 10.04 -1.46
C PHE A 148 7.16 9.18 -2.66
N SER A 149 7.15 7.86 -2.44
CA SER A 149 7.42 6.86 -3.46
C SER A 149 6.28 5.85 -3.48
N VAL A 150 5.90 5.41 -4.66
CA VAL A 150 4.90 4.36 -4.83
C VAL A 150 5.59 3.01 -4.68
N ALA A 151 5.17 2.21 -3.70
CA ALA A 151 5.63 0.84 -3.53
C ALA A 151 5.13 -0.04 -4.68
N GLY A 152 5.80 -1.16 -4.93
CA GLY A 152 5.20 -2.20 -5.76
C GLY A 152 4.01 -2.81 -5.02
N THR A 153 2.92 -3.08 -5.72
CA THR A 153 1.68 -3.60 -5.12
C THR A 153 1.20 -4.85 -5.84
N TYR A 154 0.59 -5.75 -5.07
CA TYR A 154 -0.26 -6.82 -5.56
C TYR A 154 -1.63 -6.64 -4.92
N ASP A 155 -2.67 -6.68 -5.73
CA ASP A 155 -4.06 -6.53 -5.29
C ASP A 155 -4.89 -7.72 -5.76
N ASN A 156 -5.58 -8.36 -4.82
CA ASN A 156 -6.56 -9.40 -5.06
C ASN A 156 -7.73 -9.21 -4.09
N GLY A 157 -8.51 -8.15 -4.31
CA GLY A 157 -9.70 -7.86 -3.53
C GLY A 157 -9.35 -7.55 -2.07
N SER A 158 -9.78 -8.41 -1.14
CA SER A 158 -9.51 -8.23 0.30
C SER A 158 -8.08 -8.55 0.72
N LEU A 159 -7.22 -9.02 -0.19
CA LEU A 159 -5.81 -9.24 0.05
C LEU A 159 -4.96 -8.26 -0.77
N HIS A 160 -4.16 -7.46 -0.08
CA HIS A 160 -3.26 -6.49 -0.69
C HIS A 160 -1.86 -6.61 -0.08
N PHE A 161 -0.85 -6.69 -0.94
CA PHE A 161 0.56 -6.60 -0.54
C PHE A 161 1.19 -5.34 -1.12
N SER A 162 2.00 -4.66 -0.31
CA SER A 162 2.88 -3.60 -0.78
C SER A 162 4.32 -3.92 -0.39
N ALA A 163 5.25 -3.82 -1.35
CA ALA A 163 6.66 -4.10 -1.15
C ALA A 163 7.53 -2.94 -1.67
N ALA A 164 8.58 -2.62 -0.91
CA ALA A 164 9.56 -1.62 -1.29
C ALA A 164 10.97 -2.14 -0.95
N THR A 165 11.89 -2.02 -1.89
CA THR A 165 13.26 -2.57 -1.79
C THR A 165 14.34 -1.50 -1.95
N GLY A 166 14.00 -0.24 -1.71
CA GLY A 166 14.96 0.86 -1.76
C GLY A 166 15.54 1.13 -3.17
N GLY A 167 14.73 0.97 -4.22
CA GLY A 167 15.12 1.29 -5.59
C GLY A 167 15.53 0.11 -6.46
N ASN A 168 15.15 -1.13 -6.09
CA ASN A 168 15.31 -2.30 -6.96
C ASN A 168 13.95 -2.85 -7.46
N PRO A 169 13.38 -2.29 -8.56
CA PRO A 169 12.08 -2.70 -9.06
C PRO A 169 11.97 -4.19 -9.39
N ARG A 170 13.05 -4.79 -9.90
CA ARG A 170 13.06 -6.23 -10.24
C ARG A 170 12.91 -7.09 -9.00
N LEU A 171 13.67 -6.80 -7.93
CA LEU A 171 13.53 -7.53 -6.67
C LEU A 171 12.15 -7.32 -6.04
N THR A 172 11.62 -6.10 -6.08
CA THR A 172 10.24 -5.83 -5.60
C THR A 172 9.22 -6.70 -6.32
N HIS A 173 9.35 -6.84 -7.64
CA HIS A 173 8.43 -7.66 -8.43
C HIS A 173 8.54 -9.15 -8.08
N LEU A 174 9.76 -9.70 -8.00
CA LEU A 174 9.98 -11.10 -7.62
C LEU A 174 9.39 -11.43 -6.24
N LEU A 175 9.52 -10.52 -5.27
CA LEU A 175 8.93 -10.70 -3.93
C LEU A 175 7.40 -10.69 -3.97
N LEU A 176 6.79 -9.84 -4.79
CA LEU A 176 5.33 -9.81 -4.95
C LEU A 176 4.81 -11.06 -5.68
N GLU A 177 5.53 -11.53 -6.70
CA GLU A 177 5.21 -12.80 -7.38
C GLU A 177 5.28 -13.99 -6.41
N ASP A 178 6.32 -14.06 -5.57
CA ASP A 178 6.44 -15.10 -4.54
C ASP A 178 5.29 -15.03 -3.52
N LEU A 179 4.95 -13.83 -3.04
CA LEU A 179 3.81 -13.64 -2.14
C LEU A 179 2.48 -14.03 -2.80
N GLN A 180 2.28 -13.67 -4.07
CA GLN A 180 1.10 -14.05 -4.84
C GLN A 180 0.99 -15.58 -4.97
N GLN A 181 2.07 -16.27 -5.30
CA GLN A 181 2.07 -17.73 -5.41
C GLN A 181 1.76 -18.41 -4.07
N GLN A 182 2.22 -17.85 -2.96
CA GLN A 182 2.00 -18.42 -1.63
C GLN A 182 0.62 -18.12 -1.05
N TYR A 183 0.03 -16.96 -1.36
CA TYR A 183 -1.17 -16.42 -0.72
C TYR A 183 -2.23 -16.01 -1.75
N GLY A 184 -2.38 -16.72 -2.86
CA GLY A 184 -3.30 -16.34 -3.94
C GLY A 184 -4.79 -16.38 -3.57
N ASP A 185 -5.63 -16.86 -4.49
CA ASP A 185 -7.09 -16.67 -4.43
C ASP A 185 -7.76 -17.22 -3.16
N ASP A 186 -7.27 -18.35 -2.62
CA ASP A 186 -7.81 -18.93 -1.39
C ASP A 186 -7.62 -17.99 -0.19
N MET A 187 -6.49 -17.29 -0.12
CA MET A 187 -6.24 -16.32 0.95
C MET A 187 -7.08 -15.06 0.75
N ALA A 188 -7.22 -14.58 -0.48
CA ALA A 188 -8.12 -13.46 -0.80
C ALA A 188 -9.57 -13.78 -0.39
N ALA A 189 -10.06 -14.96 -0.75
CA ALA A 189 -11.39 -15.45 -0.38
C ALA A 189 -11.53 -15.65 1.15
N PHE A 190 -10.46 -16.04 1.84
CA PHE A 190 -10.45 -16.14 3.29
C PHE A 190 -10.50 -14.76 3.97
N CYS A 191 -9.74 -13.77 3.47
CA CYS A 191 -9.79 -12.39 3.94
C CYS A 191 -11.20 -11.81 3.81
N ALA A 192 -11.83 -11.95 2.64
CA ALA A 192 -13.21 -11.50 2.41
C ALA A 192 -14.22 -12.16 3.37
N PHE A 193 -14.06 -13.47 3.63
CA PHE A 193 -14.86 -14.17 4.62
C PHE A 193 -14.67 -13.62 6.05
N LEU A 194 -13.44 -13.35 6.46
CA LEU A 194 -13.14 -12.80 7.79
C LEU A 194 -13.75 -11.41 8.00
N ASP A 195 -13.85 -10.58 6.95
CA ASP A 195 -14.52 -9.28 7.03
C ASP A 195 -16.00 -9.41 7.41
N GLY A 196 -16.68 -10.46 6.92
CA GLY A 196 -18.02 -10.81 7.38
C GLY A 196 -18.05 -11.19 8.87
N GLN A 197 -17.11 -12.04 9.31
CA GLN A 197 -17.04 -12.51 10.69
C GLN A 197 -16.69 -11.40 11.70
N ARG A 198 -15.91 -10.39 11.30
CA ARG A 198 -15.61 -9.21 12.12
C ARG A 198 -16.87 -8.51 12.61
N LYS A 199 -17.91 -8.41 11.78
CA LYS A 199 -19.20 -7.81 12.18
C LYS A 199 -19.87 -8.64 13.27
N THR A 200 -19.93 -9.96 13.10
CA THR A 200 -20.52 -10.89 14.07
C THR A 200 -19.79 -10.86 15.41
N VAL A 201 -18.46 -10.94 15.39
CA VAL A 201 -17.64 -10.90 16.61
C VAL A 201 -17.77 -9.55 17.32
N LYS A 202 -17.88 -8.44 16.56
CA LYS A 202 -18.13 -7.11 17.12
C LYS A 202 -19.46 -7.01 17.87
N GLN A 203 -20.49 -7.69 17.39
CA GLN A 203 -21.82 -7.73 18.03
C GLN A 203 -21.87 -8.69 19.22
N SER A 204 -21.08 -9.77 19.18
CA SER A 204 -21.14 -10.85 20.19
C SER A 204 -20.22 -10.64 21.39
N LEU A 205 -19.18 -9.79 21.26
CA LEU A 205 -18.20 -9.56 22.34
C LEU A 205 -18.17 -8.10 22.81
N PRO A 206 -18.15 -7.87 24.14
CA PRO A 206 -18.48 -6.57 24.73
C PRO A 206 -17.40 -5.49 24.54
N ASN A 207 -16.13 -5.86 24.43
CA ASN A 207 -15.02 -4.90 24.41
C ASN A 207 -13.89 -5.30 23.44
N ALA A 208 -13.00 -4.33 23.15
CA ALA A 208 -11.92 -4.50 22.19
C ALA A 208 -10.92 -5.61 22.58
N ARG A 209 -10.65 -5.76 23.89
CA ARG A 209 -9.73 -6.77 24.41
C ARG A 209 -10.26 -8.18 24.17
N ALA A 210 -11.52 -8.45 24.50
CA ALA A 210 -12.15 -9.75 24.24
C ALA A 210 -12.11 -10.12 22.75
N ARG A 211 -12.37 -9.14 21.86
CA ARG A 211 -12.29 -9.36 20.40
C ARG A 211 -10.86 -9.66 19.94
N GLN A 212 -9.87 -8.94 20.46
CA GLN A 212 -8.47 -9.20 20.16
C GLN A 212 -8.04 -10.60 20.63
N ASP A 213 -8.43 -10.99 21.84
CA ASP A 213 -8.09 -12.30 22.40
C ASP A 213 -8.73 -13.44 21.58
N PHE A 214 -9.99 -13.28 21.17
CA PHE A 214 -10.65 -14.20 20.24
C PHE A 214 -9.88 -14.38 18.94
N TRP A 215 -9.52 -13.28 18.26
CA TRP A 215 -8.79 -13.36 16.99
C TRP A 215 -7.40 -13.97 17.15
N ARG A 216 -6.72 -13.70 18.27
CA ARG A 216 -5.40 -14.30 18.57
C ARG A 216 -5.48 -15.81 18.77
N GLN A 217 -6.53 -16.29 19.40
CA GLN A 217 -6.74 -17.72 19.63
C GLN A 217 -7.19 -18.46 18.36
N THR A 218 -7.90 -17.78 17.47
CA THR A 218 -8.50 -18.41 16.28
C THR A 218 -7.62 -18.30 15.03
N LEU A 219 -7.04 -17.12 14.75
CA LEU A 219 -6.18 -16.89 13.59
C LEU A 219 -4.74 -17.31 13.91
N THR A 220 -4.49 -18.61 13.80
CA THR A 220 -3.18 -19.22 14.09
C THR A 220 -2.34 -19.42 12.82
N LEU A 221 -1.04 -19.66 13.00
CA LEU A 221 -0.15 -20.06 11.90
C LEU A 221 -0.61 -21.36 11.23
N GLN A 222 -1.19 -22.29 12.00
CA GLN A 222 -1.74 -23.52 11.44
C GLN A 222 -2.92 -23.22 10.50
N LEU A 223 -3.83 -22.33 10.91
CA LEU A 223 -4.96 -21.93 10.07
C LEU A 223 -4.48 -21.25 8.78
N LEU A 224 -3.45 -20.41 8.87
CA LEU A 224 -2.81 -19.80 7.71
C LEU A 224 -2.23 -20.86 6.76
N GLN A 225 -1.55 -21.87 7.29
CA GLN A 225 -1.04 -23.00 6.51
C GLN A 225 -2.16 -23.84 5.87
N ASP A 226 -3.27 -24.04 6.56
CA ASP A 226 -4.43 -24.76 6.02
C ASP A 226 -4.99 -24.06 4.78
N VAL A 227 -5.19 -22.74 4.85
CA VAL A 227 -5.63 -21.95 3.69
C VAL A 227 -4.62 -22.05 2.54
N ARG A 228 -3.31 -21.95 2.83
CA ARG A 228 -2.25 -22.10 1.81
C ARG A 228 -2.21 -23.48 1.15
N GLN A 229 -2.70 -24.51 1.82
CA GLN A 229 -2.73 -25.89 1.32
C GLN A 229 -4.09 -26.26 0.71
N GLY A 230 -4.91 -25.27 0.33
CA GLY A 230 -6.20 -25.49 -0.32
C GLY A 230 -7.32 -25.92 0.63
N ARG A 231 -7.11 -25.91 1.95
CA ARG A 231 -8.12 -26.30 2.95
C ARG A 231 -8.97 -25.11 3.39
N LEU A 232 -9.38 -24.27 2.42
CA LEU A 232 -10.15 -23.06 2.67
C LEU A 232 -11.45 -23.33 3.45
N GLN A 233 -12.20 -24.37 3.05
CA GLN A 233 -13.49 -24.67 3.70
C GLN A 233 -13.30 -25.09 5.15
N GLN A 234 -12.32 -25.95 5.42
CA GLN A 234 -11.99 -26.35 6.80
C GLN A 234 -11.58 -25.14 7.65
N ALA A 235 -10.79 -24.22 7.09
CA ALA A 235 -10.39 -23.00 7.78
C ALA A 235 -11.60 -22.10 8.11
N LYS A 236 -12.55 -21.95 7.18
CA LYS A 236 -13.80 -21.21 7.40
C LYS A 236 -14.67 -21.85 8.48
N GLU A 237 -14.85 -23.17 8.42
CA GLU A 237 -15.61 -23.93 9.43
C GLU A 237 -15.01 -23.79 10.83
N ASN A 238 -13.68 -23.82 10.95
CA ASN A 238 -12.99 -23.62 12.23
C ASN A 238 -13.33 -22.24 12.84
N ILE A 239 -13.36 -21.18 12.01
CA ILE A 239 -13.77 -19.84 12.46
C ILE A 239 -15.25 -19.82 12.84
N ILE A 240 -16.14 -20.39 12.01
CA ILE A 240 -17.59 -20.43 12.30
C ILE A 240 -17.85 -21.13 13.63
N ASN A 241 -17.22 -22.27 13.87
CA ASN A 241 -17.35 -23.03 15.11
C ASN A 241 -16.86 -22.21 16.32
N ALA A 242 -15.75 -21.50 16.18
CA ALA A 242 -15.25 -20.62 17.24
C ALA A 242 -16.21 -19.45 17.52
N VAL A 243 -16.78 -18.83 16.48
CA VAL A 243 -17.78 -17.76 16.64
C VAL A 243 -19.06 -18.28 17.31
N ASN A 244 -19.52 -19.48 16.96
CA ASN A 244 -20.72 -20.08 17.55
C ASN A 244 -20.55 -20.40 19.04
N ARG A 245 -19.34 -20.81 19.48
CA ARG A 245 -19.04 -21.04 20.90
C ARG A 245 -19.24 -19.78 21.75
N ILE A 246 -18.86 -18.62 21.25
CA ILE A 246 -19.10 -17.33 21.93
C ILE A 246 -20.61 -17.14 22.19
N ARG A 247 -21.44 -17.42 21.19
CA ARG A 247 -22.89 -17.24 21.26
C ARG A 247 -23.58 -18.22 22.21
N SER A 248 -23.01 -19.42 22.39
CA SER A 248 -23.55 -20.40 23.35
C SER A 248 -23.12 -20.12 24.80
N GLU A 249 -22.05 -19.36 25.00
CA GLU A 249 -21.50 -19.03 26.32
C GLU A 249 -21.91 -17.63 26.84
N SER A 250 -22.58 -16.83 25.99
CA SER A 250 -23.13 -15.49 26.31
C SER A 250 -24.62 -15.57 26.65
#